data_AF-A0A0L0G8U9-F1
#
_entry.id   AF-A0A0L0G8U9-F1
#
_cell.length_a   1.000
_cell.length_b   1.000
_cell.length_c   1.000
_cell.angle_alpha   90.00
_cell.angle_beta   90.00
_cell.angle_gamma   90.00
#
_symmetry.space_group_name_H-M   'P 1'
#
loop_
_entity.id
_entity.type
_entity.pdbx_description
1 polymer ?
#
loop_
_entity_poly.entity_id
_entity_poly.type
_entity_poly.pdbx_seq_one_letter_code
_entity_poly.pdbx_strand_id
1 'polypeptide(L)'
;MHTHALLLLLSRIISISQALTPLLERTGKRLNELGAAYVQLRNVRAMLFLETDKLDLSSMVVQKLNPIVLLHHLFTRAPETMPSPHTLMQCSVVQYAQWMDGRPDREVLGVIQGSVDTYTNACMKRGDKEFSPVYPFMVALLRKEAVQHTQVDAK
;
A
#
# COMPACT_ATOMS: atom_id res chain seq x y z
N MET A 1 10.47 -9.50 13.28
CA MET A 1 9.05 -9.92 13.42
C MET A 1 8.16 -9.57 12.22
N HIS A 2 8.57 -8.66 11.33
CA HIS A 2 7.80 -8.21 10.16
C HIS A 2 7.48 -9.30 9.11
N THR A 3 8.33 -10.33 8.96
CA THR A 3 8.14 -11.42 7.98
C THR A 3 7.00 -12.38 8.34
N HIS A 4 6.75 -12.61 9.62
CA HIS A 4 5.71 -13.55 10.08
C HIS A 4 4.30 -12.97 9.91
N ALA A 5 4.13 -11.66 10.15
CA ALA A 5 2.88 -10.96 9.89
C ALA A 5 2.55 -10.92 8.39
N LEU A 6 3.56 -10.72 7.53
CA LEU A 6 3.41 -10.73 6.08
C LEU A 6 2.98 -12.12 5.56
N LEU A 7 3.59 -13.19 6.08
CA LEU A 7 3.22 -14.58 5.75
C LEU A 7 1.81 -14.93 6.21
N LEU A 8 1.35 -14.44 7.37
CA LEU A 8 -0.02 -14.63 7.84
C LEU A 8 -1.04 -13.84 7.00
N LEU A 9 -0.70 -12.61 6.59
CA LEU A 9 -1.56 -11.78 5.74
C LEU A 9 -1.65 -12.39 4.33
N LEU A 10 -0.53 -12.89 3.80
CA LEU A 10 -0.45 -13.69 2.58
C LEU A 10 -1.28 -14.96 2.68
N SER A 11 -1.15 -15.72 3.76
CA SER A 11 -1.93 -16.93 4.00
C SER A 11 -3.42 -16.62 4.05
N ARG A 12 -3.85 -15.54 4.73
CA ARG A 12 -5.26 -15.13 4.76
C ARG A 12 -5.78 -14.68 3.40
N ILE A 13 -5.00 -13.91 2.64
CA ILE A 13 -5.35 -13.50 1.27
C ILE A 13 -5.49 -14.72 0.34
N ILE A 14 -4.58 -15.69 0.45
CA ILE A 14 -4.61 -16.92 -0.33
C ILE A 14 -5.80 -17.80 0.09
N SER A 15 -6.04 -17.98 1.39
CA SER A 15 -7.17 -18.77 1.90
C SER A 15 -8.51 -18.16 1.52
N ILE A 16 -8.66 -16.84 1.56
CA ILE A 16 -9.87 -16.14 1.08
C ILE A 16 -10.04 -16.34 -0.42
N SER A 17 -8.95 -16.24 -1.20
CA SER A 17 -9.00 -16.47 -2.66
C SER A 17 -9.41 -17.91 -2.99
N GLN A 18 -8.89 -18.90 -2.26
CA GLN A 18 -9.22 -20.32 -2.44
C GLN A 18 -10.64 -20.66 -1.98
N ALA A 19 -11.13 -20.02 -0.92
CA ALA A 19 -12.49 -20.19 -0.43
C ALA A 19 -13.54 -19.55 -1.37
N LEU A 20 -13.14 -18.53 -2.15
CA LEU A 20 -14.00 -17.91 -3.15
C LEU A 20 -14.21 -18.81 -4.37
N THR A 21 -13.20 -19.56 -4.82
CA THR A 21 -13.26 -20.44 -6.01
C THR A 21 -14.52 -21.33 -6.06
N PRO A 22 -14.87 -22.13 -5.02
CA PRO A 22 -16.05 -22.98 -5.06
C PRO A 22 -17.39 -22.21 -4.99
N LEU A 23 -17.41 -21.00 -4.43
CA LEU A 23 -18.61 -20.14 -4.42
C LEU A 23 -18.88 -19.54 -5.80
N LEU A 24 -17.82 -19.29 -6.58
CA LEU A 24 -17.92 -18.77 -7.94
C LEU A 24 -18.39 -19.83 -8.92
N GLU A 25 -17.89 -21.05 -8.77
CA GLU A 25 -18.36 -22.21 -9.52
C GLU A 25 -19.86 -22.48 -9.27
N ARG A 26 -20.34 -22.29 -8.04
CA ARG A 26 -21.76 -22.44 -7.68
C ARG A 26 -22.68 -21.34 -8.20
N THR A 27 -22.15 -20.14 -8.41
CA THR A 27 -22.95 -18.99 -8.86
C THR A 27 -22.91 -18.81 -10.38
N GLY A 28 -22.15 -19.65 -11.10
CA GLY A 28 -21.95 -19.54 -12.55
C GLY A 28 -21.16 -18.28 -12.96
N LYS A 29 -20.63 -17.54 -11.98
CA LYS A 29 -19.92 -16.29 -12.21
C LYS A 29 -18.45 -16.56 -12.52
N ARG A 30 -17.93 -15.88 -13.54
CA ARG A 30 -16.50 -15.94 -13.87
C ARG A 30 -15.68 -15.02 -12.95
N LEU A 31 -14.39 -15.32 -12.78
CA LEU A 31 -13.47 -14.53 -11.94
C LEU A 31 -13.44 -13.02 -12.26
N ASN A 32 -13.65 -12.66 -13.52
CA ASN A 32 -13.75 -11.30 -14.02
C ASN A 32 -15.08 -10.60 -13.66
N GLU A 33 -16.07 -11.34 -13.19
CA GLU A 33 -17.39 -10.85 -12.75
C GLU A 33 -17.45 -10.57 -11.23
N LEU A 34 -16.40 -10.92 -10.46
CA LEU A 34 -16.24 -10.44 -9.07
C LEU A 34 -15.91 -8.96 -9.00
N GLY A 35 -15.65 -8.32 -10.14
CA GLY A 35 -15.43 -6.89 -10.24
C GLY A 35 -14.05 -6.44 -9.72
N ALA A 36 -13.94 -5.15 -9.46
CA ALA A 36 -12.68 -4.46 -9.19
C ALA A 36 -11.91 -5.02 -7.98
N ALA A 37 -12.60 -5.50 -6.95
CA ALA A 37 -11.96 -6.00 -5.72
C ALA A 37 -11.11 -7.25 -5.95
N TYR A 38 -11.56 -8.19 -6.78
CA TYR A 38 -10.80 -9.40 -7.09
C TYR A 38 -9.58 -9.12 -7.98
N VAL A 39 -9.71 -8.18 -8.92
CA VAL A 39 -8.59 -7.71 -9.75
C VAL A 39 -7.52 -7.06 -8.89
N GLN A 40 -7.92 -6.23 -7.90
CA GLN A 40 -6.98 -5.65 -6.94
C GLN A 40 -6.23 -6.74 -6.15
N LEU A 41 -6.93 -7.76 -5.65
CA LEU A 41 -6.31 -8.87 -4.91
C LEU A 41 -5.24 -9.62 -5.74
N ARG A 42 -5.54 -9.88 -7.02
CA ARG A 42 -4.59 -10.51 -7.95
C ARG A 42 -3.37 -9.63 -8.20
N ASN A 43 -3.56 -8.33 -8.38
CA ASN A 43 -2.46 -7.40 -8.59
C ASN A 43 -1.59 -7.25 -7.33
N VAL A 44 -2.20 -7.24 -6.13
CA VAL A 44 -1.48 -7.25 -4.85
C VAL A 44 -0.64 -8.52 -4.71
N ARG A 45 -1.18 -9.68 -5.09
CA ARG A 45 -0.41 -10.93 -5.12
C ARG A 45 0.83 -10.83 -6.01
N ALA A 46 0.72 -10.24 -7.20
CA ALA A 46 1.86 -10.06 -8.09
C ALA A 46 2.96 -9.17 -7.46
N MET A 47 2.56 -8.14 -6.71
CA MET A 47 3.49 -7.24 -6.01
C MET A 47 4.22 -7.86 -4.83
N LEU A 48 3.60 -8.83 -4.15
CA LEU A 48 4.20 -9.47 -2.97
C LEU A 48 5.52 -10.19 -3.32
N PHE A 49 5.65 -10.68 -4.55
CA PHE A 49 6.85 -11.34 -5.06
C PHE A 49 7.78 -10.41 -5.86
N LEU A 50 7.37 -9.17 -6.12
CA LEU A 50 8.20 -8.20 -6.83
C LEU A 50 9.26 -7.67 -5.87
N GLU A 51 10.53 -7.77 -6.24
CA GLU A 51 11.64 -7.22 -5.47
C GLU A 51 11.60 -5.68 -5.49
N THR A 52 12.08 -5.06 -4.41
CA THR A 52 12.00 -3.60 -4.23
C THR A 52 12.79 -2.82 -5.28
N ASP A 53 13.89 -3.38 -5.77
CA ASP A 53 14.75 -2.84 -6.84
C ASP A 53 14.07 -2.84 -8.22
N LYS A 54 13.08 -3.71 -8.44
CA LYS A 54 12.30 -3.82 -9.67
C LYS A 54 11.00 -3.03 -9.62
N LEU A 55 10.78 -2.24 -8.58
CA LEU A 55 9.62 -1.35 -8.48
C LEU A 55 9.78 -0.17 -9.43
N ASP A 56 8.94 -0.14 -10.45
CA ASP A 56 8.88 0.96 -11.42
C ASP A 56 7.44 1.49 -11.52
N LEU A 57 7.28 2.81 -11.38
CA LEU A 57 6.01 3.52 -11.54
C LEU A 57 5.43 3.35 -12.95
N SER A 58 6.27 3.09 -13.94
CA SER A 58 5.89 2.84 -15.33
C SER A 58 5.31 1.43 -15.54
N SER A 59 5.57 0.49 -14.62
CA SER A 59 5.14 -0.90 -14.75
C SER A 59 3.62 -1.04 -14.83
N MET A 60 3.14 -1.86 -15.76
CA MET A 60 1.71 -2.16 -15.91
C MET A 60 1.08 -2.75 -14.64
N VAL A 61 1.87 -3.46 -13.81
CA VAL A 61 1.38 -4.02 -12.54
C VAL A 61 1.12 -2.90 -11.54
N VAL A 62 2.05 -1.95 -11.44
CA VAL A 62 1.96 -0.79 -10.54
C VAL A 62 0.83 0.15 -10.97
N GLN A 63 0.67 0.42 -12.27
CA GLN A 63 -0.39 1.30 -12.77
C GLN A 63 -1.81 0.79 -12.52
N LYS A 64 -2.00 -0.53 -12.33
CA LYS A 64 -3.32 -1.14 -12.10
C LYS A 64 -3.71 -1.20 -10.62
N LEU A 65 -2.82 -0.79 -9.73
CA LEU A 65 -3.04 -0.86 -8.29
C LEU A 65 -3.54 0.45 -7.73
N ASN A 66 -4.35 0.34 -6.69
CA ASN A 66 -4.66 1.50 -5.85
C ASN A 66 -3.34 2.02 -5.20
N PRO A 67 -2.97 3.30 -5.39
CA PRO A 67 -1.75 3.90 -4.84
C PRO A 67 -1.66 3.82 -3.32
N ILE A 68 -2.77 4.02 -2.61
CA ILE A 68 -2.84 3.93 -1.14
C ILE A 68 -2.52 2.51 -0.70
N VAL A 69 -3.09 1.50 -1.34
CA VAL A 69 -2.80 0.08 -1.03
C VAL A 69 -1.31 -0.23 -1.26
N LEU A 70 -0.75 0.28 -2.35
CA LEU A 70 0.67 0.10 -2.66
C LEU A 70 1.57 0.77 -1.62
N LEU A 71 1.25 2.00 -1.20
CA LEU A 71 2.00 2.70 -0.15
C LEU A 71 1.97 1.95 1.18
N HIS A 72 0.81 1.43 1.59
CA HIS A 72 0.69 0.60 2.80
C HIS A 72 1.54 -0.67 2.73
N HIS A 73 1.60 -1.31 1.57
CA HIS A 73 2.48 -2.46 1.35
C HIS A 73 3.97 -2.08 1.48
N LEU A 74 4.38 -0.91 1.02
CA LEU A 74 5.78 -0.49 1.12
C LEU A 74 6.25 -0.32 2.57
N PHE A 75 5.35 0.06 3.50
CA PHE A 75 5.68 0.11 4.93
C PHE A 75 6.02 -1.27 5.51
N THR A 76 5.54 -2.38 4.94
CA THR A 76 5.92 -3.71 5.43
C THR A 76 7.36 -4.08 5.04
N ARG A 77 7.94 -3.35 4.09
CA ARG A 77 9.32 -3.48 3.60
C ARG A 77 10.22 -2.35 4.09
N ALA A 78 9.66 -1.34 4.74
CA ALA A 78 10.36 -0.21 5.31
C ALA A 78 11.13 -0.63 6.58
N PRO A 79 12.21 0.08 6.94
CA PRO A 79 12.90 -0.15 8.20
C PRO A 79 12.00 0.23 9.39
N GLU A 80 12.26 -0.36 10.56
CA GLU A 80 11.50 -0.07 11.79
C GLU A 80 11.63 1.39 12.25
N THR A 81 12.64 2.12 11.75
CA THR A 81 12.83 3.55 11.99
C THR A 81 11.84 4.44 11.21
N MET A 82 11.13 3.89 10.23
CA MET A 82 10.06 4.58 9.51
C MET A 82 8.72 4.24 10.19
N PRO A 83 8.07 5.20 10.86
CA PRO A 83 6.80 4.92 11.51
C PRO A 83 5.71 4.66 10.46
N SER A 84 4.95 3.59 10.65
CA SER A 84 3.74 3.32 9.88
C SER A 84 2.68 4.42 10.12
N PRO A 85 1.73 4.62 9.20
CA PRO A 85 0.67 5.63 9.34
C PRO A 85 -0.13 5.53 10.65
N HIS A 86 -0.49 4.30 11.07
CA HIS A 86 -1.21 4.08 12.33
C HIS A 86 -0.35 4.41 13.56
N THR A 87 0.96 4.11 13.52
CA THR A 87 1.89 4.46 14.59
C THR A 87 2.05 5.97 14.70
N LEU A 88 2.15 6.68 13.57
CA LEU A 88 2.20 8.14 13.56
C LEU A 88 0.94 8.76 14.15
N MET A 89 -0.24 8.21 13.82
CA MET A 89 -1.53 8.62 14.39
C MET A 89 -1.76 8.13 15.83
N GLN A 90 -0.83 7.35 16.39
CA GLN A 90 -0.95 6.76 17.73
C GLN A 90 -2.24 5.94 17.92
N CYS A 91 -2.65 5.23 16.88
CA CYS A 91 -3.84 4.39 16.90
C CYS A 91 -3.51 2.94 16.54
N SER A 92 -4.41 2.04 16.91
CA SER A 92 -4.32 0.64 16.47
C SER A 92 -4.57 0.51 14.97
N VAL A 93 -4.08 -0.59 14.37
CA VAL A 93 -4.32 -0.91 12.95
C VAL A 93 -5.82 -0.94 12.62
N VAL A 94 -6.66 -1.44 13.54
CA VAL A 94 -8.12 -1.51 13.36
C VAL A 94 -8.74 -0.11 13.34
N GLN A 95 -8.36 0.75 14.28
CA GLN A 95 -8.84 2.13 14.33
C GLN A 95 -8.40 2.93 13.10
N TYR A 96 -7.17 2.71 12.64
CA TYR A 96 -6.67 3.32 11.41
C TYR A 96 -7.46 2.87 10.18
N ALA A 97 -7.76 1.58 10.05
CA ALA A 97 -8.58 1.07 8.95
C ALA A 97 -9.99 1.66 8.95
N GLN A 98 -10.65 1.70 10.12
CA GLN A 98 -11.96 2.34 10.27
C GLN A 98 -11.93 3.83 9.97
N TRP A 99 -10.84 4.51 10.34
CA TRP A 99 -10.66 5.92 9.99
C TRP A 99 -10.54 6.09 8.47
N MET A 100 -9.76 5.26 7.76
CA MET A 100 -9.63 5.34 6.30
C MET A 100 -10.96 5.15 5.57
N ASP A 101 -11.82 4.24 6.04
CA ASP A 101 -13.11 3.96 5.39
C ASP A 101 -14.03 5.19 5.30
N GLY A 102 -13.86 6.17 6.19
CA GLY A 102 -14.66 7.39 6.24
C GLY A 102 -13.95 8.65 5.73
N ARG A 103 -12.78 8.53 5.09
CA ARG A 103 -11.90 9.66 4.76
C ARG A 103 -11.62 9.73 3.26
N PRO A 104 -11.47 10.95 2.70
CA PRO A 104 -11.04 11.09 1.32
C PRO A 104 -9.58 10.66 1.16
N ASP A 105 -9.25 10.13 -0.02
CA ASP A 105 -7.90 9.65 -0.37
C ASP A 105 -6.82 10.70 -0.08
N ARG A 106 -7.10 11.99 -0.30
CA ARG A 106 -6.21 13.12 0.02
C ARG A 106 -5.81 13.15 1.50
N GLU A 107 -6.75 12.93 2.43
CA GLU A 107 -6.45 12.91 3.87
C GLU A 107 -5.58 11.70 4.23
N VAL A 108 -5.88 10.53 3.66
CA VAL A 108 -5.10 9.30 3.87
C VAL A 108 -3.68 9.47 3.35
N LEU A 109 -3.52 10.02 2.13
CA LEU A 109 -2.21 10.34 1.55
C LEU A 109 -1.44 11.36 2.38
N GLY A 110 -2.12 12.32 3.01
CA GLY A 110 -1.50 13.28 3.93
C GLY A 110 -0.88 12.61 5.16
N VAL A 111 -1.56 11.65 5.76
CA VAL A 111 -1.00 10.86 6.89
C VAL A 111 0.19 10.03 6.43
N ILE A 112 0.10 9.38 5.27
CA ILE A 112 1.20 8.59 4.69
C ILE A 112 2.42 9.49 4.43
N GLN A 113 2.21 10.67 3.85
CA GLN A 113 3.27 11.65 3.62
C GLN A 113 3.93 12.06 4.94
N GLY A 114 3.15 12.33 5.99
CA GLY A 114 3.68 12.63 7.32
C GLY A 114 4.56 11.53 7.89
N SER A 115 4.23 10.26 7.64
CA SER A 115 5.05 9.10 8.05
C SER A 115 6.39 9.08 7.32
N VAL A 116 6.38 9.31 6.00
CA VAL A 116 7.59 9.38 5.17
C VAL A 116 8.45 10.58 5.58
N ASP A 117 7.86 11.74 5.82
CA ASP A 117 8.57 12.96 6.24
C ASP A 117 9.21 12.79 7.62
N THR A 118 8.53 12.11 8.54
CA THR A 118 9.07 11.80 9.88
C THR A 118 10.33 10.95 9.76
N TYR A 119 10.33 9.95 8.87
CA TYR A 119 11.51 9.16 8.58
C TYR A 119 12.64 9.98 7.95
N THR A 120 12.32 10.82 6.95
CA THR A 120 13.28 11.71 6.29
C THR A 120 13.97 12.61 7.29
N ASN A 121 13.19 13.27 8.16
CA ASN A 121 13.70 14.15 9.19
C ASN A 121 14.59 13.40 10.19
N ALA A 122 14.25 12.16 10.54
CA ALA A 122 15.08 11.33 11.41
C ALA A 122 16.41 10.94 10.75
N CYS A 123 16.40 10.55 9.47
CA CYS A 123 17.62 10.27 8.69
C CYS A 123 18.52 11.50 8.58
N MET A 124 17.95 12.67 8.27
CA MET A 124 18.69 13.93 8.17
C MET A 124 19.34 14.31 9.50
N LYS A 125 18.63 14.16 10.62
CA LYS A 125 19.19 14.42 11.97
C LYS A 125 20.35 13.48 12.33
N ARG A 126 20.32 12.23 11.85
CA ARG A 126 21.41 11.27 12.05
C ARG A 126 22.60 11.47 11.11
N GLY A 127 22.42 12.27 10.05
CA GLY A 127 23.44 12.43 8.99
C GLY A 127 23.54 11.22 8.06
N ASP A 128 22.46 10.44 7.94
CA ASP A 128 22.42 9.27 7.08
C ASP A 128 22.59 9.69 5.61
N LYS A 129 23.52 9.06 4.90
CA LYS A 129 23.77 9.32 3.47
C LYS A 129 22.92 8.44 2.54
N GLU A 130 22.34 7.38 3.09
CA GLU A 130 21.55 6.40 2.37
C GLU A 130 20.19 6.22 3.03
N PHE A 131 19.14 6.24 2.21
CA PHE A 131 17.78 5.93 2.63
C PHE A 131 17.46 4.46 2.36
N SER A 132 16.38 3.97 2.97
CA SER A 132 15.86 2.64 2.65
C SER A 132 15.55 2.50 1.15
N PRO A 133 15.78 1.33 0.52
CA PRO A 133 15.47 1.11 -0.90
C PRO A 133 14.01 1.40 -1.30
N VAL A 134 13.06 1.30 -0.36
CA VAL A 134 11.63 1.62 -0.64
C VAL A 134 11.36 3.13 -0.68
N TYR A 135 12.19 3.95 -0.04
CA TYR A 135 11.93 5.36 0.20
C TYR A 135 11.80 6.18 -1.10
N PRO A 136 12.72 6.08 -2.08
CA PRO A 136 12.61 6.86 -3.32
C PRO A 136 11.30 6.58 -4.07
N PHE A 137 10.86 5.32 -4.06
CA PHE A 137 9.62 4.92 -4.71
C PHE A 137 8.38 5.46 -3.99
N MET A 138 8.36 5.44 -2.65
CA MET A 138 7.27 6.02 -1.85
C MET A 138 7.12 7.51 -2.13
N VAL A 139 8.22 8.26 -2.14
CA VAL A 139 8.21 9.70 -2.45
C VAL A 139 7.75 9.97 -3.88
N ALA A 140 8.22 9.20 -4.85
CA ALA A 140 7.82 9.35 -6.24
C ALA A 140 6.32 9.07 -6.45
N LEU A 141 5.79 8.03 -5.78
CA LEU A 141 4.36 7.70 -5.81
C LEU A 141 3.51 8.79 -5.14
N LEU A 142 3.89 9.25 -3.95
CA LEU A 142 3.20 10.34 -3.26
C LEU A 142 3.16 11.63 -4.09
N ARG A 143 4.29 11.98 -4.73
CA ARG A 143 4.36 13.14 -5.62
C ARG A 143 3.43 13.00 -6.82
N LYS A 144 3.37 11.81 -7.42
CA LYS A 144 2.45 11.52 -8.54
C LYS A 144 1.00 11.73 -8.10
N GLU A 145 0.60 11.19 -6.95
CA GLU A 145 -0.76 11.32 -6.44
C GLU A 145 -1.11 12.77 -6.07
N ALA A 146 -0.17 13.53 -5.50
CA ALA A 146 -0.36 14.94 -5.20
C ALA A 146 -0.69 15.78 -6.45
N VAL A 147 -0.02 15.50 -7.58
CA VAL A 147 -0.29 16.18 -8.86
C VAL A 147 -1.69 15.81 -9.37
N GLN A 148 -2.08 14.54 -9.29
CA GLN A 148 -3.39 14.08 -9.77
C GLN A 148 -4.55 14.68 -8.97
N HIS A 149 -4.44 14.73 -7.63
CA HIS A 149 -5.52 15.27 -6.79
C HIS A 149 -5.62 16.81 -6.87
N THR A 150 -4.53 17.50 -7.21
CA THR A 150 -4.56 18.97 -7.43
C THR A 150 -5.30 19.34 -8.73
N GLN A 151 -5.34 18.45 -9.73
CA GLN A 151 -6.07 18.70 -10.98
C GLN A 151 -7.58 18.43 -10.89
N VAL A 152 -8.04 17.64 -9.91
CA VAL A 152 -9.47 17.31 -9.73
C VAL A 152 -10.23 18.46 -9.07
N ASP A 153 -9.58 19.26 -8.22
CA ASP A 153 -10.20 20.39 -7.52
C ASP A 153 -10.31 21.67 -8.40
N ALA A 154 -9.72 21.66 -9.60
CA ALA A 154 -9.69 22.79 -10.53
C ALA A 154 -10.71 22.68 -11.69
N LYS A 155 -11.62 21.71 -11.64
CA LYS A 155 -12.66 21.47 -12.65
C LYS A 155 -14.03 21.33 -12.00
#